data_AF-A0A8T9ASA5-F1
#
_entry.id   AF-A0A8T9ASA5-F1
#
_cell.length_a   1.000
_cell.length_b   1.000
_cell.length_c   1.000
_cell.angle_alpha   90.00
_cell.angle_beta   90.00
_cell.angle_gamma   90.00
#
_symmetry.space_group_name_H-M   'P 1'
#
loop_
_entity.id
_entity.type
_entity.pdbx_description
1 polymer ?
#
loop_
_entity_poly.entity_id
_entity_poly.type
_entity_poly.pdbx_seq_one_letter_code
_entity_poly.pdbx_strand_id
1 'polypeptide(L)'
;MDQTRQAVHQSTRRSAHKSTRGSAQGSAQGSASPTFAELFTPKLVTIWREGYHLPQFKADFMAGLTVAIVALPLSMAIAIASGVTPERGLFTAIVGGFIISALGGSRFQIGGPAGAFIVLVVATGQREGVDGLLLATMMAGVFLLAIGYLRLGTYIKFIPYPV
;
A
#
# COMPACT_ATOMS: atom_id res chain seq x y z
N MET A 1 -28.98 49.46 -41.51
CA MET A 1 -28.54 48.05 -41.48
C MET A 1 -27.39 47.91 -40.48
N ASP A 2 -27.61 48.21 -39.19
CA ASP A 2 -26.52 48.16 -38.20
C ASP A 2 -26.99 47.87 -36.76
N GLN A 3 -28.11 47.14 -36.60
CA GLN A 3 -28.55 46.62 -35.30
C GLN A 3 -28.39 45.10 -35.18
N THR A 4 -28.28 44.37 -36.30
CA THR A 4 -28.15 42.91 -36.30
C THR A 4 -26.72 42.43 -35.96
N ARG A 5 -25.70 43.28 -36.09
CA ARG A 5 -24.31 42.95 -35.68
C ARG A 5 -24.03 43.16 -34.19
N GLN A 6 -24.83 43.96 -33.48
CA GLN A 6 -24.62 44.22 -32.04
C GLN A 6 -25.24 43.13 -31.14
N ALA A 7 -26.25 42.40 -31.62
CA ALA A 7 -26.90 41.34 -30.84
C ALA A 7 -26.05 40.06 -30.68
N VAL A 8 -25.14 39.78 -31.63
CA VAL A 8 -24.28 38.57 -31.60
C VAL A 8 -23.10 38.72 -30.64
N HIS A 9 -22.63 39.95 -30.38
CA HIS A 9 -21.52 40.20 -29.46
C HIS A 9 -21.94 40.28 -27.98
N GLN A 10 -23.24 40.44 -27.69
CA GLN A 10 -23.75 40.48 -26.31
C GLN A 10 -24.12 39.10 -25.74
N SER A 11 -24.43 38.10 -26.58
CA SER A 11 -24.80 36.76 -26.09
C SER A 11 -23.60 35.96 -25.56
N THR A 12 -22.40 36.20 -26.09
CA THR A 12 -21.16 35.50 -25.64
C THR A 12 -20.65 35.99 -24.28
N ARG A 13 -21.02 37.19 -23.83
CA ARG A 13 -20.61 37.71 -22.50
C ARG A 13 -21.54 37.32 -21.35
N ARG A 14 -22.75 36.82 -21.62
CA ARG A 14 -23.71 36.43 -20.57
C ARG A 14 -23.55 34.98 -20.08
N SER A 15 -22.76 34.15 -20.75
CA SER A 15 -22.53 32.75 -20.33
C SER A 15 -21.41 32.58 -19.28
N ALA A 16 -20.61 33.62 -19.02
CA ALA A 16 -19.46 33.52 -18.09
C ALA A 16 -19.78 33.90 -16.62
N HIS A 17 -21.03 34.25 -16.30
CA HIS A 17 -21.39 34.79 -14.96
C HIS A 17 -22.49 34.00 -14.23
N LYS A 18 -22.75 32.76 -14.62
CA LYS A 18 -23.69 31.85 -13.94
C LYS A 18 -22.96 30.59 -13.44
N SER A 19 -21.92 30.78 -12.63
CA SER A 19 -21.18 29.67 -12.01
C SER A 19 -20.89 29.91 -10.52
N THR A 20 -21.66 30.74 -9.83
CA THR A 20 -21.44 31.03 -8.40
C THR A 20 -22.73 31.43 -7.71
N ARG A 21 -23.54 30.43 -7.30
CA ARG A 21 -24.39 30.44 -6.10
C ARG A 21 -25.35 29.25 -6.12
N GLY A 22 -25.25 28.41 -5.08
CA GLY A 22 -26.39 27.56 -4.67
C GLY A 22 -26.15 26.07 -4.58
N SER A 23 -25.20 25.63 -3.75
CA SER A 23 -25.30 24.36 -2.99
C SER A 23 -24.21 24.27 -1.91
N ALA A 24 -24.06 25.33 -1.11
CA ALA A 24 -23.42 25.23 0.19
C ALA A 24 -24.49 24.82 1.21
N GLN A 25 -24.55 23.53 1.55
CA GLN A 25 -24.85 22.98 2.88
C GLN A 25 -25.34 21.53 2.76
N GLY A 26 -24.58 20.60 3.37
CA GLY A 26 -25.03 19.22 3.50
C GLY A 26 -24.02 18.17 3.96
N SER A 27 -23.00 18.53 4.75
CA SER A 27 -22.37 17.67 5.78
C SER A 27 -21.06 18.29 6.24
N ALA A 28 -21.12 19.02 7.35
CA ALA A 28 -19.94 19.24 8.19
C ALA A 28 -19.55 17.88 8.80
N GLN A 29 -18.77 17.08 8.07
CA GLN A 29 -18.01 15.99 8.68
C GLN A 29 -16.77 16.61 9.31
N GLY A 30 -16.83 16.79 10.62
CA GLY A 30 -15.73 17.26 11.43
C GLY A 30 -14.47 16.48 11.09
N SER A 31 -13.40 17.22 10.77
CA SER A 31 -12.06 16.70 10.63
C SER A 31 -11.55 16.25 12.01
N ALA A 32 -12.05 15.12 12.50
CA ALA A 32 -11.43 14.42 13.62
C ALA A 32 -10.07 13.92 13.11
N SER A 33 -9.00 14.35 13.79
CA SER A 33 -7.68 13.74 13.55
C SER A 33 -7.81 12.24 13.83
N PRO A 34 -7.28 11.36 12.96
CA PRO A 34 -7.47 9.93 13.12
C PRO A 34 -6.96 9.50 14.49
N THR A 35 -7.83 8.83 15.24
CA THR A 35 -7.52 8.39 16.60
C THR A 35 -6.37 7.38 16.57
N PHE A 36 -5.59 7.25 17.65
CA PHE A 36 -4.50 6.27 17.71
C PHE A 36 -4.98 4.84 17.35
N ALA A 37 -6.20 4.48 17.75
CA ALA A 37 -6.83 3.22 17.37
C ALA A 37 -7.12 3.10 15.86
N GLU A 38 -7.53 4.18 15.19
CA GLU A 38 -7.82 4.18 13.74
C GLU A 38 -6.55 4.08 12.89
N LEU A 39 -5.41 4.54 13.41
CA LEU A 39 -4.12 4.42 12.74
C LEU A 39 -3.56 2.99 12.76
N PHE A 40 -3.94 2.17 13.75
CA PHE A 40 -3.51 0.78 13.89
C PHE A 40 -4.58 -0.25 13.50
N THR A 41 -5.76 0.19 13.04
CA THR A 41 -6.75 -0.74 12.49
C THR A 41 -6.28 -1.26 11.13
N PRO A 42 -6.12 -2.59 10.95
CA PRO A 42 -5.76 -3.15 9.66
C PRO A 42 -6.85 -2.83 8.63
N LYS A 43 -6.42 -2.56 7.39
CA LYS A 43 -7.33 -2.07 6.35
C LYS A 43 -8.42 -3.08 6.03
N LEU A 44 -8.14 -4.37 6.22
CA LEU A 44 -9.12 -5.47 6.11
C LEU A 44 -10.37 -5.23 6.97
N VAL A 45 -10.20 -4.77 8.22
CA VAL A 45 -11.32 -4.47 9.12
C VAL A 45 -12.13 -3.27 8.64
N THR A 46 -11.48 -2.26 8.06
CA THR A 46 -12.19 -1.10 7.50
C THR A 46 -13.02 -1.46 6.27
N ILE A 47 -12.47 -2.29 5.37
CA ILE A 47 -13.18 -2.74 4.16
C ILE A 47 -14.38 -3.61 4.53
N TRP A 48 -14.23 -4.48 5.53
CA TRP A 48 -15.33 -5.29 6.02
C TRP A 48 -16.47 -4.42 6.59
N ARG A 49 -16.14 -3.34 7.31
CA ARG A 49 -17.13 -2.36 7.82
C ARG A 49 -17.79 -1.52 6.72
N GLU A 50 -17.07 -1.23 5.64
CA GLU A 50 -17.57 -0.43 4.50
C GLU A 50 -18.52 -1.24 3.57
N GLY A 51 -18.59 -2.56 3.74
CA GLY A 51 -19.45 -3.45 2.97
C GLY A 51 -18.78 -3.94 1.69
N TYR A 52 -18.24 -5.15 1.72
CA TYR A 52 -17.55 -5.78 0.59
C TYR A 52 -18.53 -6.46 -0.38
N HIS A 53 -18.44 -6.15 -1.68
CA HIS A 53 -19.44 -6.59 -2.67
C HIS A 53 -18.88 -7.61 -3.69
N LEU A 54 -19.76 -8.48 -4.21
CA LEU A 54 -19.43 -9.57 -5.15
C LEU A 54 -18.60 -9.13 -6.38
N PRO A 55 -18.86 -7.99 -7.04
CA PRO A 55 -18.02 -7.51 -8.13
C PRO A 55 -16.57 -7.20 -7.71
N GLN A 56 -16.38 -6.69 -6.49
CA GLN A 56 -15.04 -6.41 -5.95
C GLN A 56 -14.30 -7.71 -5.65
N PHE A 57 -14.99 -8.70 -5.08
CA PHE A 57 -14.41 -10.03 -4.88
C PHE A 57 -13.88 -10.65 -6.17
N LYS A 58 -14.66 -10.58 -7.26
CA LYS A 58 -14.22 -11.11 -8.55
C LYS A 58 -13.00 -10.36 -9.09
N ALA A 59 -12.95 -9.04 -8.94
CA ALA A 59 -11.83 -8.22 -9.35
C ALA A 59 -10.57 -8.53 -8.52
N ASP A 60 -10.71 -8.59 -7.19
CA ASP A 60 -9.62 -8.89 -6.25
C ASP A 60 -9.08 -10.31 -6.44
N PHE A 61 -9.96 -11.28 -6.74
CA PHE A 61 -9.56 -12.65 -7.05
C PHE A 61 -8.72 -12.73 -8.33
N MET A 62 -9.16 -12.06 -9.40
CA MET A 62 -8.40 -12.01 -10.65
C MET A 62 -7.06 -11.29 -10.48
N ALA A 63 -7.03 -10.20 -9.71
CA ALA A 63 -5.79 -9.49 -9.38
C ALA A 63 -4.85 -10.33 -8.50
N GLY A 64 -5.39 -11.06 -7.51
CA GLY A 64 -4.61 -11.97 -6.68
C GLY A 64 -4.00 -13.12 -7.48
N LEU A 65 -4.74 -13.67 -8.44
CA LEU A 65 -4.26 -14.73 -9.31
C LEU A 65 -3.08 -14.27 -10.19
N THR A 66 -3.19 -13.09 -10.82
CA THR A 66 -2.09 -12.55 -11.64
C THR A 66 -0.86 -12.26 -10.81
N VAL A 67 -1.02 -11.69 -9.62
CA VAL A 67 0.07 -11.47 -8.67
C VAL A 67 0.70 -12.79 -8.24
N ALA A 68 -0.10 -13.82 -7.92
CA ALA A 68 0.41 -15.12 -7.51
C ALA A 68 1.29 -15.77 -8.60
N ILE A 69 0.85 -15.72 -9.86
CA ILE A 69 1.62 -16.28 -10.99
C ILE A 69 3.01 -15.64 -11.10
N VAL A 70 3.13 -14.33 -10.84
CA VAL A 70 4.42 -13.61 -10.89
C VAL A 70 5.23 -13.83 -9.60
N ALA A 71 4.56 -13.89 -8.44
CA ALA A 71 5.18 -14.01 -7.14
C ALA A 71 5.85 -15.39 -6.90
N LEU A 72 5.24 -16.46 -7.39
CA LEU A 72 5.78 -17.83 -7.26
C LEU A 72 7.21 -17.97 -7.82
N PRO A 73 7.50 -17.67 -9.10
CA PRO A 73 8.86 -17.76 -9.63
C PRO A 73 9.81 -16.72 -9.03
N LEU A 74 9.33 -15.50 -8.76
CA LEU A 74 10.13 -14.45 -8.14
C LEU A 74 10.64 -14.88 -6.75
N SER A 75 9.76 -15.45 -5.93
CA SER A 75 10.12 -15.91 -4.59
C SER A 75 11.11 -17.07 -4.62
N MET A 76 10.95 -18.01 -5.57
CA MET A 76 11.90 -19.12 -5.75
C MET A 76 13.26 -18.60 -6.20
N ALA A 77 13.29 -17.63 -7.12
CA ALA A 77 14.52 -17.00 -7.59
C ALA A 77 15.26 -16.27 -6.46
N ILE A 78 14.56 -15.50 -5.64
CA ILE A 78 15.14 -14.78 -4.49
C ILE A 78 15.72 -15.76 -3.45
N ALA A 79 15.06 -16.89 -3.20
CA ALA A 79 15.57 -17.94 -2.31
C ALA A 79 16.88 -18.55 -2.83
N ILE A 80 16.92 -18.91 -4.11
CA ILE A 80 18.13 -19.44 -4.75
C ILE A 80 19.26 -18.40 -4.70
N ALA A 81 18.96 -17.14 -5.02
CA ALA A 81 19.91 -16.04 -4.96
C ALA A 81 20.43 -15.79 -3.53
N SER A 82 19.64 -16.13 -2.52
CA SER A 82 20.01 -16.03 -1.11
C SER A 82 20.74 -17.27 -0.57
N GLY A 83 21.01 -18.27 -1.41
CA GLY A 83 21.72 -19.50 -1.03
C GLY A 83 20.88 -20.52 -0.24
N VAL A 84 19.55 -20.43 -0.29
CA VAL A 84 18.64 -21.36 0.39
C VAL A 84 17.77 -22.15 -0.59
N THR A 85 17.14 -23.24 -0.13
CA THR A 85 16.27 -24.06 -0.99
C THR A 85 15.03 -23.28 -1.46
N PRO A 86 14.57 -23.46 -2.72
CA PRO A 86 13.42 -22.72 -3.28
C PRO A 86 12.13 -22.86 -2.46
N GLU A 87 11.93 -24.02 -1.84
CA GLU A 87 10.80 -24.33 -0.96
C GLU A 87 10.68 -23.36 0.23
N ARG A 88 11.82 -22.89 0.78
CA ARG A 88 11.85 -21.93 1.90
C ARG A 88 11.38 -20.55 1.43
N GLY A 89 11.81 -20.14 0.24
CA GLY A 89 11.28 -18.93 -0.40
C GLY A 89 9.77 -19.01 -0.56
N LEU A 90 9.29 -20.10 -1.16
CA LEU A 90 7.86 -20.29 -1.41
C LEU A 90 7.04 -20.25 -0.11
N PHE A 91 7.48 -20.97 0.92
CA PHE A 91 6.79 -20.98 2.21
C PHE A 91 6.73 -19.58 2.85
N THR A 92 7.85 -18.86 2.85
CA THR A 92 7.90 -17.49 3.40
C THR A 92 7.03 -16.51 2.62
N ALA A 93 6.94 -16.63 1.29
CA ALA A 93 6.05 -15.79 0.49
C ALA A 93 4.57 -16.05 0.77
N ILE A 94 4.17 -17.31 0.92
CA ILE A 94 2.76 -17.67 1.23
C ILE A 94 2.37 -17.18 2.62
N VAL A 95 3.14 -17.58 3.64
CA VAL A 95 2.81 -17.28 5.05
C VAL A 95 3.00 -15.79 5.34
N GLY A 96 4.14 -15.23 4.93
CA GLY A 96 4.44 -13.81 5.12
C GLY A 96 3.50 -12.91 4.32
N GLY A 97 3.19 -13.27 3.07
CA GLY A 97 2.23 -12.56 2.24
C GLY A 97 0.83 -12.53 2.86
N PHE A 98 0.36 -13.68 3.37
CA PHE A 98 -0.93 -13.76 4.06
C PHE A 98 -0.97 -12.87 5.32
N ILE A 99 0.05 -12.95 6.18
CA ILE A 99 0.13 -12.13 7.40
C ILE A 99 0.16 -10.64 7.07
N ILE A 100 0.97 -10.24 6.09
CA ILE A 100 1.08 -8.84 5.64
C ILE A 100 -0.23 -8.33 5.05
N SER A 101 -0.92 -9.13 4.23
CA SER A 101 -2.21 -8.73 3.66
C SER A 101 -3.32 -8.67 4.72
N ALA A 102 -3.29 -9.55 5.74
CA ALA A 102 -4.27 -9.53 6.84
C ALA A 102 -4.08 -8.33 7.78
N LEU A 103 -2.82 -7.98 8.10
CA LEU A 103 -2.47 -6.91 9.04
C LEU A 103 -2.13 -5.57 8.36
N GLY A 104 -2.15 -5.53 7.03
CA GLY A 104 -1.68 -4.41 6.22
C GLY A 104 -2.52 -3.15 6.36
N GLY A 105 -1.89 -2.00 6.08
CA GLY A 105 -2.51 -0.68 6.15
C GLY A 105 -3.10 -0.19 4.81
N SER A 106 -2.81 -0.87 3.71
CA SER A 106 -3.25 -0.49 2.36
C SER A 106 -4.14 -1.56 1.72
N ARG A 107 -5.08 -1.12 0.89
CA ARG A 107 -6.02 -1.99 0.16
C ARG A 107 -5.34 -2.91 -0.86
N PHE A 108 -4.17 -2.52 -1.36
CA PHE A 108 -3.44 -3.24 -2.41
C PHE A 108 -2.03 -3.64 -1.96
N GLN A 109 -1.85 -3.89 -0.66
CA GLN A 109 -0.55 -4.28 -0.11
C GLN A 109 -0.26 -5.76 -0.39
N ILE A 110 0.85 -6.01 -1.08
CA ILE A 110 1.35 -7.34 -1.38
C ILE A 110 2.60 -7.57 -0.54
N GLY A 111 2.58 -8.62 0.29
CA GLY A 111 3.75 -9.05 1.06
C GLY A 111 4.53 -10.13 0.32
N GLY A 112 5.85 -10.09 0.41
CA GLY A 112 6.72 -11.10 -0.17
C GLY A 112 8.21 -10.80 0.07
N PRO A 113 9.09 -11.77 -0.22
CA PRO A 113 10.53 -11.57 -0.11
C PRO A 113 10.99 -10.50 -1.12
N ALA A 114 11.76 -9.52 -0.63
CA ALA A 114 12.23 -8.39 -1.43
C ALA A 114 13.69 -8.58 -1.85
N GLY A 115 14.00 -8.27 -3.11
CA GLY A 115 15.34 -8.43 -3.66
C GLY A 115 16.42 -7.65 -2.90
N ALA A 116 16.07 -6.49 -2.33
CA ALA A 116 16.97 -5.68 -1.49
C ALA A 116 17.51 -6.44 -0.26
N PHE A 117 16.81 -7.48 0.21
CA PHE A 117 17.23 -8.26 1.36
C PHE A 117 18.15 -9.44 1.01
N ILE A 118 18.32 -9.80 -0.27
CA ILE A 118 19.16 -10.95 -0.68
C ILE A 118 20.57 -10.82 -0.09
N VAL A 119 21.20 -9.65 -0.28
CA VAL A 119 22.57 -9.40 0.18
C VAL A 119 22.67 -9.51 1.71
N LEU A 120 21.65 -9.04 2.44
CA LEU A 120 21.62 -9.14 3.90
C LEU A 120 21.49 -10.59 4.37
N VAL A 121 20.63 -11.38 3.72
CA VAL A 121 20.43 -12.80 4.04
C VAL A 121 21.71 -13.59 3.77
N VAL A 122 22.34 -13.38 2.61
CA VAL A 122 23.62 -14.03 2.27
C VAL A 122 24.71 -13.62 3.26
N ALA A 123 24.88 -12.33 3.51
CA ALA A 123 25.92 -11.83 4.41
C ALA A 123 25.74 -12.34 5.84
N THR A 124 24.51 -12.36 6.35
CA THR A 124 24.21 -12.84 7.71
C THR A 124 24.34 -14.36 7.81
N GLY A 125 23.82 -15.09 6.81
CA GLY A 125 23.91 -16.55 6.77
C GLY A 125 25.34 -17.08 6.68
N GLN A 126 26.25 -16.36 6.00
CA GLN A 126 27.68 -16.71 5.94
C GLN A 126 28.42 -16.42 7.25
N ARG A 127 28.00 -15.39 8.01
CA ARG A 127 28.68 -14.98 9.25
C ARG A 127 28.18 -15.75 10.47
N GLU A 128 26.87 -15.86 10.62
CA GLU A 128 26.21 -16.33 11.84
C GLU A 128 25.41 -17.63 11.63
N GLY A 129 25.35 -18.14 10.39
CA GLY A 129 24.54 -19.31 10.06
C GLY A 129 23.03 -19.04 10.08
N VAL A 130 22.26 -20.13 10.04
CA VAL A 130 20.78 -20.08 9.99
C VAL A 130 20.17 -19.61 11.32
N ASP A 131 20.76 -20.03 12.45
CA ASP A 131 20.28 -19.64 13.78
C ASP A 131 20.45 -18.12 14.01
N GLY A 132 21.61 -17.59 13.62
CA GLY A 132 21.87 -16.14 13.67
C GLY A 132 20.96 -15.35 12.73
N LEU A 133 20.65 -15.88 11.54
CA LEU A 133 19.68 -15.26 10.62
C LEU A 133 18.27 -15.20 11.22
N LEU A 134 17.82 -16.27 11.88
CA LEU A 134 16.53 -16.31 12.58
C LEU A 134 16.48 -15.28 13.71
N LEU A 135 17.53 -15.22 14.53
CA LEU A 135 17.62 -14.27 15.63
C LEU A 135 17.64 -12.83 15.12
N ALA A 136 18.44 -12.53 14.10
CA ALA A 136 18.51 -11.20 13.47
C ALA A 136 17.14 -10.78 12.90
N THR A 137 16.42 -11.71 12.28
CA THR A 137 15.07 -11.46 11.76
C THR A 137 14.07 -11.16 12.89
N MET A 138 14.13 -11.92 13.99
CA MET A 138 13.29 -11.66 15.16
C MET A 138 13.60 -10.29 15.79
N MET A 139 14.88 -9.94 15.93
CA MET A 139 15.32 -8.63 16.42
C MET A 139 14.85 -7.50 15.50
N ALA A 140 14.97 -7.67 14.18
CA ALA A 140 14.45 -6.72 13.21
C ALA A 140 12.93 -6.53 13.37
N GLY A 141 12.17 -7.60 13.61
CA GLY A 141 10.74 -7.55 13.92
C GLY A 141 10.44 -6.70 15.15
N VAL A 142 11.17 -6.91 16.25
CA VAL A 142 11.04 -6.10 17.48
C VAL A 142 11.34 -4.62 17.20
N PHE A 143 12.40 -4.32 16.45
CA PHE A 143 12.73 -2.95 16.09
C PHE A 143 11.65 -2.31 15.19
N LEU A 144 11.09 -3.05 14.24
CA LEU A 144 9.99 -2.57 13.40
C LEU A 144 8.73 -2.27 14.24
N LEU A 145 8.40 -3.10 15.23
CA LEU A 145 7.31 -2.85 16.16
C LEU A 145 7.55 -1.58 16.99
N ALA A 146 8.77 -1.39 17.50
CA ALA A 146 9.15 -0.20 18.25
C ALA A 146 9.05 1.06 17.36
N ILE A 147 9.67 1.06 16.18
CA ILE A 147 9.62 2.18 15.22
C ILE A 147 8.17 2.49 14.81
N GLY A 148 7.35 1.46 14.60
CA GLY A 148 5.92 1.58 14.31
C GLY A 148 5.15 2.23 15.46
N TYR A 149 5.40 1.80 16.69
CA TYR A 149 4.78 2.37 17.90
C TYR A 149 5.18 3.84 18.11
N LEU A 150 6.46 4.18 17.89
CA LEU A 150 6.95 5.56 17.94
C LEU A 150 6.52 6.41 16.74
N ARG A 151 5.80 5.85 15.75
CA ARG A 151 5.34 6.51 14.51
C ARG A 151 6.47 7.10 13.65
N LEU A 152 7.69 6.59 13.84
CA LEU A 152 8.87 7.04 13.10
C LEU A 152 8.81 6.71 11.60
N GLY A 153 7.93 5.80 11.18
CA GLY A 153 7.67 5.52 9.77
C GLY A 153 7.22 6.75 8.96
N THR A 154 6.65 7.78 9.60
CA THR A 154 6.25 9.03 8.92
C THR A 154 7.47 9.80 8.40
N TYR A 155 8.68 9.54 8.90
CA TYR A 155 9.90 10.22 8.48
C TYR A 155 10.46 9.67 7.15
N ILE A 156 10.02 8.49 6.70
CA ILE A 156 10.40 7.92 5.40
C ILE A 156 10.06 8.86 4.24
N LYS A 157 9.02 9.70 4.39
CA LYS A 157 8.62 10.71 3.38
C LYS A 157 9.67 11.80 3.13
N PHE A 158 10.66 11.94 4.01
CA PHE A 158 11.71 12.95 3.88
C PHE A 158 12.97 12.42 3.19
N ILE A 159 12.99 11.14 2.78
CA ILE A 159 14.08 10.59 1.97
C ILE A 159 13.97 11.21 0.57
N PRO A 160 14.94 12.05 0.15
CA PRO A 160 14.91 12.64 -1.18
C PRO A 160 15.17 11.54 -2.22
N TYR A 161 14.46 11.60 -3.36
CA TYR A 161 14.95 10.94 -4.57
C TYR A 161 16.25 11.69 -4.97
N PRO A 162 17.45 11.07 -5.09
CA PRO A 162 17.76 9.68 -5.46
C PRO A 162 18.73 8.93 -4.52
N VAL A 163 18.54 7.62 -4.40
CA VAL A 163 19.58 6.64 -4.02
C VAL A 163 19.64 5.53 -5.06
#